data_AF-A0A533S2P3-F1
#
_entry.id   AF-A0A533S2P3-F1
#
_cell.length_a   1.000
_cell.length_b   1.000
_cell.length_c   1.000
_cell.angle_alpha   90.00
_cell.angle_beta   90.00
_cell.angle_gamma   90.00
#
_symmetry.space_group_name_H-M   'P 1'
#
loop_
_entity.id
_entity.type
_entity.pdbx_description
1 polymer ?
#
loop_
_entity_poly.entity_id
_entity_poly.type
_entity_poly.pdbx_seq_one_letter_code
_entity_poly.pdbx_strand_id
1 'polypeptide(L)'
;VFEQGISDIMRGRDRLVHGLSLIHGIEVFASEANFVLFRVEHASALWRDLLHNHSVLIRDFSRTPGLENCLRVTVGTPEENERFLAAIDEVLASRRAAEHFGERATANRHDQTA
;
A
#
# COMPACT_ATOMS: atom_id res chain seq x y z
N VAL A 1 -12.33 -10.57 -28.18
CA VAL A 1 -11.16 -9.73 -27.82
C VAL A 1 -11.47 -8.82 -26.63
N PHE A 2 -12.52 -8.00 -26.69
CA PHE A 2 -12.92 -7.14 -25.56
C PHE A 2 -13.29 -7.90 -24.28
N GLU A 3 -14.00 -9.03 -24.41
CA GLU A 3 -14.39 -9.87 -23.27
C GLU A 3 -13.20 -10.44 -22.50
N GLN A 4 -12.12 -10.82 -23.21
CA GLN A 4 -10.90 -11.33 -22.58
C GLN A 4 -10.22 -10.23 -21.75
N GLY A 5 -10.08 -9.03 -22.31
CA GLY A 5 -9.47 -7.91 -21.59
C GLY A 5 -10.27 -7.50 -20.34
N ILE A 6 -11.61 -7.55 -20.42
CA ILE A 6 -12.47 -7.32 -19.25
C ILE A 6 -12.21 -8.40 -18.18
N SER A 7 -12.21 -9.68 -18.58
CA SER A 7 -11.94 -10.78 -17.65
C SER A 7 -10.56 -10.68 -16.99
N ASP A 8 -9.54 -10.24 -17.73
CA ASP A 8 -8.19 -10.09 -17.20
C ASP A 8 -8.10 -8.92 -16.20
N ILE A 9 -8.78 -7.80 -16.49
CA ILE A 9 -8.90 -6.68 -15.55
C ILE A 9 -9.64 -7.11 -14.28
N MET A 10 -10.76 -7.84 -14.39
CA MET A 10 -11.49 -8.33 -13.21
C MET A 10 -10.61 -9.24 -12.35
N ARG A 11 -9.89 -10.19 -12.96
CA ARG A 11 -8.98 -11.07 -12.23
C ARG A 11 -7.83 -10.31 -11.57
N GLY A 12 -7.24 -9.34 -12.27
CA GLY A 12 -6.17 -8.49 -11.73
C GLY A 12 -6.65 -7.64 -10.55
N ARG A 13 -7.85 -7.05 -10.66
CA ARG A 13 -8.51 -6.31 -9.60
C ARG A 13 -8.75 -7.18 -8.37
N ASP A 14 -9.34 -8.36 -8.56
CA ASP A 14 -9.65 -9.27 -7.45
C ASP A 14 -8.37 -9.70 -6.72
N ARG A 15 -7.27 -9.90 -7.46
CA ARG A 15 -5.95 -10.19 -6.89
C ARG A 15 -5.39 -9.01 -6.08
N LEU A 16 -5.51 -7.78 -6.57
CA LEU A 16 -5.09 -6.58 -5.85
C LEU A 16 -5.91 -6.38 -4.57
N VAL A 17 -7.24 -6.51 -4.65
CA VAL A 17 -8.15 -6.39 -3.50
C VAL A 17 -7.78 -7.42 -2.45
N HIS A 18 -7.66 -8.70 -2.84
CA HIS A 18 -7.30 -9.77 -1.94
C HIS A 18 -5.91 -9.54 -1.31
N GLY A 19 -4.90 -9.28 -2.12
CA GLY A 19 -3.53 -9.06 -1.64
C GLY A 19 -3.42 -7.88 -0.66
N LEU A 20 -4.05 -6.74 -0.98
CA LEU A 20 -4.07 -5.58 -0.08
C LEU A 20 -4.82 -5.85 1.21
N SER A 21 -5.94 -6.59 1.17
CA SER A 21 -6.73 -6.91 2.37
C SER A 21 -6.02 -7.82 3.37
N LEU A 22 -4.98 -8.54 2.93
CA LEU A 22 -4.17 -9.37 3.81
C LEU A 22 -3.10 -8.56 4.57
N ILE A 23 -2.82 -7.32 4.15
CA ILE A 23 -1.79 -6.48 4.76
C ILE A 23 -2.39 -5.69 5.92
N HIS A 24 -1.81 -5.88 7.11
CA HIS A 24 -2.23 -5.17 8.31
C HIS A 24 -2.06 -3.65 8.18
N GLY A 25 -3.08 -2.89 8.59
CA GLY A 25 -3.09 -1.42 8.52
C GLY A 25 -3.59 -0.84 7.19
N ILE A 26 -4.04 -1.68 6.26
CA ILE A 26 -4.68 -1.24 5.01
C ILE A 26 -6.20 -1.46 5.09
N GLU A 27 -6.96 -0.41 4.79
CA GLU A 27 -8.40 -0.46 4.53
C GLU A 27 -8.62 -0.44 3.01
N VAL A 28 -9.19 -1.50 2.45
CA VAL A 28 -9.44 -1.62 1.00
C VAL A 28 -10.90 -1.30 0.70
N PHE A 29 -11.15 -0.44 -0.29
CA PHE A 29 -12.50 -0.14 -0.75
C PHE A 29 -12.91 -1.08 -1.89
N ALA A 30 -14.16 -1.54 -1.87
CA ALA A 30 -14.74 -2.32 -2.97
C ALA A 30 -14.63 -1.55 -4.30
N SER A 31 -14.28 -2.26 -5.37
CA SER A 31 -14.08 -1.64 -6.68
C SER A 31 -14.80 -2.39 -7.78
N GLU A 32 -15.55 -1.64 -8.59
CA GLU A 32 -16.11 -2.11 -9.87
C GLU A 32 -15.43 -1.44 -11.08
N ALA A 33 -14.19 -0.97 -10.89
CA ALA A 33 -13.41 -0.26 -11.89
C ALA A 33 -12.06 -0.95 -12.18
N ASN A 34 -11.27 -0.39 -13.11
CA ASN A 34 -9.92 -0.83 -13.43
C ASN A 34 -8.85 -0.29 -12.44
N PHE A 35 -9.23 0.00 -11.20
CA PHE A 35 -8.35 0.46 -10.15
C PHE A 35 -8.86 0.02 -8.77
N VAL A 36 -8.01 0.03 -7.76
CA VAL A 36 -8.38 -0.20 -6.37
C VAL A 36 -7.98 1.01 -5.55
N LEU A 37 -8.91 1.54 -4.76
CA LEU A 37 -8.66 2.56 -3.76
C LEU A 37 -8.41 1.87 -2.42
N PHE A 38 -7.43 2.34 -1.67
CA PHE A 38 -7.16 1.86 -0.32
C PHE A 38 -6.66 3.00 0.56
N ARG A 39 -6.91 2.91 1.86
CA ARG A 39 -6.45 3.84 2.88
C ARG A 39 -5.38 3.18 3.75
N VAL A 40 -4.35 3.95 4.08
CA VAL A 40 -3.23 3.50 4.92
C VAL A 40 -2.58 4.71 5.60
N GLU A 41 -2.16 4.53 6.85
CA GLU A 41 -1.49 5.61 7.58
C GLU A 41 -0.21 6.07 6.87
N HIS A 42 0.05 7.38 6.94
CA HIS A 42 1.21 8.00 6.29
C HIS A 42 1.29 7.74 4.77
N ALA A 43 0.13 7.71 4.09
CA ALA A 43 0.00 7.40 2.66
C ALA A 43 0.94 8.17 1.74
N SER A 44 1.12 9.49 1.91
CA SER A 44 2.03 10.26 1.04
C SER A 44 3.49 9.80 1.20
N ALA A 45 3.86 9.35 2.40
CA ALA A 45 5.20 8.80 2.62
C ALA A 45 5.31 7.42 1.96
N LEU A 46 4.31 6.55 2.12
CA LEU A 46 4.31 5.22 1.48
C LEU A 46 4.41 5.34 -0.04
N TRP A 47 3.61 6.25 -0.63
CA TRP A 47 3.66 6.56 -2.06
C TRP A 47 5.07 6.93 -2.52
N ARG A 48 5.76 7.78 -1.75
CA ARG A 48 7.11 8.23 -2.07
C ARG A 48 8.13 7.09 -2.00
N ASP A 49 8.02 6.20 -1.02
CA ASP A 49 8.90 5.04 -0.89
C ASP A 49 8.68 4.03 -2.01
N LEU A 50 7.42 3.76 -2.39
CA LEU A 50 7.08 2.93 -3.54
C LEU A 50 7.70 3.48 -4.83
N LEU A 51 7.60 4.79 -5.04
CA LEU A 51 8.16 5.45 -6.23
C LEU A 51 9.69 5.39 -6.25
N HIS A 52 10.36 5.78 -5.16
CA HIS A 52 11.81 5.93 -5.16
C HIS A 52 12.57 4.61 -4.97
N ASN A 53 12.05 3.69 -4.16
CA ASN A 53 12.78 2.48 -3.79
C ASN A 53 12.42 1.29 -4.67
N HIS A 54 11.19 1.26 -5.20
CA HIS A 54 10.68 0.13 -5.99
C HIS A 54 10.30 0.50 -7.42
N SER A 55 10.44 1.78 -7.82
CA SER A 55 10.00 2.28 -9.14
C SER A 55 8.53 1.98 -9.44
N VAL A 56 7.69 1.95 -8.39
CA VAL A 56 6.25 1.69 -8.49
C VAL A 56 5.50 3.01 -8.33
N LEU A 57 4.92 3.50 -9.42
CA LEU A 57 4.13 4.73 -9.42
C LEU A 57 2.63 4.41 -9.33
N ILE A 58 2.00 4.82 -8.23
CA ILE A 58 0.55 4.83 -8.05
C ILE A 58 0.04 6.26 -7.87
N ARG A 59 -1.28 6.45 -7.77
CA ARG A 59 -1.87 7.78 -7.60
C ARG A 59 -2.06 8.11 -6.12
N ASP A 60 -1.54 9.27 -5.70
CA ASP A 60 -1.73 9.82 -4.36
C ASP A 60 -3.01 10.67 -4.28
N PHE A 61 -3.92 10.30 -3.38
CA PHE A 61 -5.13 11.06 -3.01
C PHE A 61 -5.12 11.51 -1.54
N SER A 62 -4.03 11.28 -0.81
CA SER A 62 -3.95 11.47 0.64
C SER A 62 -4.22 12.89 1.13
N ARG A 63 -4.16 13.89 0.23
CA ARG A 63 -4.44 15.31 0.48
C ARG A 63 -5.78 15.78 -0.09
N THR A 64 -6.56 14.88 -0.68
CA THR A 64 -7.87 15.20 -1.25
C THR A 64 -8.92 15.18 -0.14
N PRO A 65 -9.74 16.24 0.04
CA PRO A 65 -10.78 16.27 1.05
C PRO A 65 -11.73 15.07 0.93
N GLY A 66 -11.92 14.36 2.04
CA GLY A 66 -12.75 13.14 2.12
C GLY A 66 -12.04 11.85 1.66
N LEU A 67 -10.77 11.94 1.24
CA LEU A 67 -9.92 10.83 0.84
C LEU A 67 -8.57 10.88 1.57
N GLU A 68 -8.57 11.40 2.79
CA GLU A 68 -7.39 11.46 3.63
C GLU A 68 -6.78 10.06 3.76
N ASN A 69 -5.44 10.02 3.63
CA ASN A 69 -4.67 8.79 3.66
C ASN A 69 -5.01 7.74 2.58
N CYS A 70 -5.69 8.13 1.49
CA CYS A 70 -6.00 7.22 0.40
C CYS A 70 -4.96 7.25 -0.73
N LEU A 71 -4.67 6.06 -1.27
CA LEU A 71 -3.89 5.84 -2.49
C LEU A 71 -4.72 5.00 -3.46
N ARG A 72 -4.45 5.14 -4.76
CA ARG A 72 -5.14 4.39 -5.82
C ARG A 72 -4.14 3.70 -6.74
N VAL A 73 -4.25 2.38 -6.83
CA VAL A 73 -3.49 1.55 -7.77
C VAL A 73 -4.37 1.20 -8.98
N THR A 74 -3.85 1.36 -10.19
CA THR A 74 -4.53 0.92 -11.43
C THR A 74 -4.24 -0.58 -11.63
N VAL A 75 -5.21 -1.34 -12.12
CA VAL A 75 -5.00 -2.75 -12.50
C VAL A 75 -4.08 -2.79 -13.72
N GLY A 76 -2.87 -3.31 -13.53
CA GLY A 76 -1.87 -3.51 -14.59
C GLY A 76 -1.83 -4.97 -15.06
N THR A 77 -0.72 -5.35 -15.67
CA THR A 77 -0.44 -6.76 -15.99
C THR A 77 -0.30 -7.60 -14.72
N PRO A 78 -0.41 -8.94 -14.80
CA PRO A 78 -0.18 -9.81 -13.65
C PRO A 78 1.15 -9.53 -12.93
N GLU A 79 2.22 -9.31 -13.68
CA GLU A 79 3.57 -9.06 -13.17
C GLU A 79 3.68 -7.67 -12.50
N GLU A 80 3.00 -6.66 -13.06
CA GLU A 80 2.92 -5.32 -12.45
C GLU A 80 2.15 -5.36 -11.13
N ASN A 81 1.03 -6.08 -11.10
CA ASN A 81 0.22 -6.24 -9.89
C ASN A 81 0.98 -6.99 -8.79
N GLU A 82 1.70 -8.05 -9.15
CA GLU A 82 2.58 -8.79 -8.22
C GLU A 82 3.72 -7.93 -7.68
N ARG A 83 4.38 -7.16 -8.56
CA ARG A 83 5.45 -6.24 -8.16
C ARG A 83 4.96 -5.18 -7.18
N PHE A 84 3.78 -4.62 -7.43
CA PHE A 84 3.15 -3.66 -6.52
C PHE A 84 2.86 -4.29 -5.16
N LEU A 85 2.24 -5.48 -5.11
CA LEU A 85 1.90 -6.17 -3.86
C LEU A 85 3.14 -6.54 -3.04
N ALA A 86 4.21 -7.00 -3.70
CA ALA A 86 5.47 -7.29 -3.01
C ALA A 86 6.12 -6.01 -2.45
N ALA A 87 6.16 -4.94 -3.23
CA ALA A 87 6.76 -3.67 -2.82
C ALA A 87 6.03 -3.03 -1.62
N ILE A 88 4.69 -3.01 -1.62
CA ILE A 88 3.94 -2.41 -0.52
C ILE A 88 4.08 -3.21 0.78
N ASP A 89 4.12 -4.54 0.71
CA ASP A 89 4.36 -5.39 1.89
C ASP A 89 5.76 -5.16 2.47
N GLU A 90 6.79 -5.10 1.61
CA GLU A 90 8.18 -4.84 2.03
C GLU A 90 8.35 -3.47 2.68
N VAL A 91 7.78 -2.41 2.09
CA VAL A 91 7.88 -1.05 2.65
C VAL A 91 7.17 -0.97 4.01
N LEU A 92 5.97 -1.56 4.14
CA LEU A 92 5.23 -1.53 5.40
C LEU A 92 5.88 -2.41 6.47
N ALA A 93 6.42 -3.57 6.11
CA ALA A 93 7.21 -4.40 7.02
C ALA A 93 8.44 -3.66 7.54
N SER A 94 9.17 -2.98 6.65
CA SER A 94 10.36 -2.19 7.00
C SER A 94 10.03 -1.04 7.95
N ARG A 95 8.89 -0.36 7.74
CA ARG A 95 8.41 0.73 8.62
C ARG A 95 8.05 0.23 10.02
N ARG A 96 7.28 -0.86 10.12
CA ARG A 96 6.94 -1.48 11.41
C ARG A 96 8.18 -1.92 12.18
N ALA A 97 9.17 -2.48 11.48
CA ALA A 97 10.44 -2.84 12.09
C ALA A 97 11.15 -1.60 12.67
N ALA A 98 11.25 -0.52 11.90
CA ALA A 98 11.88 0.73 12.33
C ALA A 98 11.16 1.37 13.54
N GLU A 99 9.83 1.34 13.58
CA GLU A 99 9.03 1.83 14.72
C GLU A 99 9.32 1.04 16.01
N HIS A 100 9.37 -0.29 15.94
CA HIS A 100 9.71 -1.12 17.09
C HIS A 100 11.13 -0.89 17.62
N PHE A 101 12.10 -0.59 16.76
CA PHE A 101 13.44 -0.20 17.21
C PHE A 101 13.46 1.20 17.85
N GLY A 102 12.67 2.13 17.32
CA GLY A 102 12.52 3.48 17.87
C GLY A 102 11.92 3.49 19.28
N GLU A 103 10.86 2.71 19.51
CA GLU A 103 10.23 2.57 20.84
C GLU A 103 11.14 1.90 21.87
N ARG A 104 11.93 0.90 21.46
CA ARG A 104 12.92 0.27 22.36
C ARG A 104 14.05 1.23 22.74
N ALA A 105 14.48 2.11 21.82
CA ALA A 105 15.52 3.09 22.10
C ALA A 105 15.05 4.23 23.03
N THR A 106 13.76 4.60 22.99
CA THR A 106 13.19 5.61 23.90
C THR A 106 12.88 5.03 25.28
N ALA A 107 12.36 3.79 25.36
CA ALA A 107 12.12 3.11 26.63
C ALA A 107 13.41 2.95 27.48
N ASN A 108 14.55 2.70 26.84
CA ASN A 108 15.83 2.51 27.53
C ASN A 108 16.44 3.81 28.11
N ARG A 109 15.86 4.98 27.84
CA ARG A 109 16.32 6.27 28.42
C ARG A 109 15.61 6.66 29.71
N HIS A 110 14.52 5.98 30.10
CA HIS A 110 13.79 6.29 31.33
C HIS A 110 14.21 5.43 32.53
N ASP A 111 15.12 4.47 32.35
CA ASP A 111 15.58 3.56 33.40
C ASP A 111 17.02 3.85 33.90
N GLN A 112 17.59 5.01 33.54
CA GLN A 112 18.95 5.43 33.94
C GLN A 112 19.00 6.68 34.84
N THR A 113 17.86 7.09 35.40
CA THR A 113 17.81 8.13 36.44
C THR A 113 17.15 7.57 37.70
N ALA A 114 17.85 6.69 38.39
CA ALA A 114 17.61 6.33 39.79
C ALA A 114 18.94 5.97 40.45
#